data_AF-A0A6B3FP75-F1
#
_entry.id   AF-A0A6B3FP75-F1
#
_cell.length_a   1.000
_cell.length_b   1.000
_cell.length_c   1.000
_cell.angle_alpha   90.00
_cell.angle_beta   90.00
_cell.angle_gamma   90.00
#
_symmetry.space_group_name_H-M   'P 1'
#
loop_
_entity.id
_entity.type
_entity.pdbx_description
1 polymer ?
#
loop_
_entity_poly.entity_id
_entity_poly.type
_entity_poly.pdbx_seq_one_letter_code
_entity_poly.pdbx_strand_id
1 'polypeptide(L)'
;HFAALDAQREEARKAKEKLVTEAESLSGSTDWAGTAARYRDLMTEWKAAGRAQREAEDDLWNRFRGAQDVFFAARSEVFAERDAEQGENLKLKEELAAEAEKLVPVKDLKAARAAFRSINERWEAIGHVPRDARPKVEGRMQAVERALLESEESEWRRTNPEARARAAGLTGQLQAAVDKLRGQIDTARAQGNNARADKLAKELEGRQALLDQALKGLEEFGG
;
A
#
# COMPACT_ATOMS: atom_id res chain seq x y z
N HIS A 1 -28.47 -69.35 -1.49
CA HIS A 1 -27.11 -68.77 -1.53
C HIS A 1 -26.94 -67.84 -2.73
N PHE A 2 -27.15 -68.28 -3.98
CA PHE A 2 -27.04 -67.41 -5.18
C PHE A 2 -28.00 -66.21 -5.18
N ALA A 3 -29.29 -66.40 -4.89
CA ALA A 3 -30.26 -65.31 -4.82
C ALA A 3 -29.91 -64.20 -3.79
N ALA A 4 -29.23 -64.56 -2.69
CA ALA A 4 -28.81 -63.59 -1.67
C ALA A 4 -27.59 -62.76 -2.12
N LEU A 5 -26.65 -63.38 -2.85
CA LEU A 5 -25.51 -62.68 -3.45
C LEU A 5 -25.94 -61.75 -4.59
N ASP A 6 -26.92 -62.18 -5.39
CA ASP A 6 -27.46 -61.35 -6.46
C ASP A 6 -28.23 -60.15 -5.90
N ALA A 7 -29.02 -60.34 -4.83
CA ALA A 7 -29.67 -59.23 -4.12
C ALA A 7 -28.65 -58.23 -3.55
N GLN A 8 -27.57 -58.68 -2.90
CA GLN A 8 -26.51 -57.80 -2.39
C GLN A 8 -25.79 -57.02 -3.50
N ARG A 9 -25.54 -57.65 -4.65
CA ARG A 9 -24.91 -56.99 -5.81
C ARG A 9 -25.84 -55.93 -6.43
N GLU A 10 -27.14 -56.20 -6.48
CA GLU A 10 -28.13 -55.22 -6.96
C GLU A 10 -28.29 -54.04 -6.00
N GLU A 11 -28.24 -54.28 -4.68
CA GLU A 11 -28.22 -53.20 -3.69
C GLU A 11 -26.96 -52.32 -3.83
N ALA A 12 -25.79 -52.95 -3.99
CA ALA A 12 -24.53 -52.25 -4.24
C ALA A 12 -24.59 -51.43 -5.54
N ARG A 13 -25.14 -52.01 -6.62
CA ARG A 13 -25.33 -51.31 -7.91
C ARG A 13 -26.20 -50.07 -7.74
N LYS A 14 -27.37 -50.20 -7.09
CA LYS A 14 -28.29 -49.06 -6.86
C LYS A 14 -27.67 -47.99 -5.98
N ALA A 15 -26.92 -48.37 -4.95
CA ALA A 15 -26.20 -47.41 -4.10
C ALA A 15 -25.19 -46.62 -4.95
N LYS A 16 -24.37 -47.31 -5.74
CA LYS A 16 -23.36 -46.68 -6.62
C LYS A 16 -23.98 -45.83 -7.72
N GLU A 17 -25.11 -46.24 -8.29
CA GLU A 17 -25.84 -45.45 -9.29
C GLU A 17 -26.30 -44.10 -8.74
N LYS A 18 -26.72 -44.04 -7.47
CA LYS A 18 -27.03 -42.76 -6.79
C LYS A 18 -25.78 -41.90 -6.62
N LEU A 19 -24.66 -42.50 -6.21
CA LEU A 19 -23.39 -41.78 -6.05
C LEU A 19 -22.88 -41.20 -7.37
N VAL A 20 -23.01 -41.95 -8.46
CA VAL A 20 -22.66 -41.50 -9.82
C VAL A 20 -23.56 -40.36 -10.26
N THR A 21 -24.86 -40.48 -10.07
CA THR A 21 -25.82 -39.43 -10.41
C THR A 21 -25.51 -38.13 -9.67
N GLU A 22 -25.14 -38.24 -8.39
CA GLU A 22 -24.74 -37.07 -7.61
C GLU A 22 -23.42 -36.47 -8.13
N ALA A 23 -22.39 -37.30 -8.36
CA ALA A 23 -21.13 -36.86 -8.97
C ALA A 23 -21.35 -36.13 -10.30
N GLU A 24 -22.16 -36.70 -11.20
CA GLU A 24 -22.51 -36.09 -12.49
C GLU A 24 -23.16 -34.71 -12.30
N SER A 25 -24.06 -34.55 -11.33
CA SER A 25 -24.68 -33.25 -11.04
C SER A 25 -23.71 -32.21 -10.47
N LEU A 26 -22.62 -32.65 -9.83
CA LEU A 26 -21.58 -31.80 -9.27
C LEU A 26 -20.48 -31.43 -10.27
N SER A 27 -20.40 -32.11 -11.42
CA SER A 27 -19.31 -31.97 -12.40
C SER A 27 -19.10 -30.53 -12.91
N GLY A 28 -20.18 -29.74 -13.04
CA GLY A 28 -20.14 -28.34 -13.47
C GLY A 28 -20.16 -27.30 -12.35
N SER A 29 -20.08 -27.73 -11.08
CA SER A 29 -20.13 -26.81 -9.93
C SER A 29 -18.89 -25.92 -9.87
N THR A 30 -19.09 -24.64 -9.55
CA THR A 30 -18.01 -23.67 -9.29
C THR A 30 -17.74 -23.43 -7.80
N ASP A 31 -18.48 -24.09 -6.91
CA ASP A 31 -18.12 -24.18 -5.49
C ASP A 31 -16.96 -25.16 -5.32
N TRP A 32 -15.76 -24.70 -5.61
CA TRP A 32 -14.57 -25.55 -5.68
C TRP A 32 -14.26 -26.28 -4.38
N ALA A 33 -14.42 -25.60 -3.24
CA ALA A 33 -14.03 -26.14 -1.93
C ALA A 33 -15.08 -27.15 -1.43
N GLY A 34 -16.36 -26.77 -1.46
CA GLY A 34 -17.46 -27.64 -1.04
C GLY A 34 -17.58 -28.86 -1.93
N THR A 35 -17.52 -28.67 -3.25
CA THR A 35 -17.65 -29.77 -4.22
C THR A 35 -16.46 -30.73 -4.16
N ALA A 36 -15.23 -30.24 -4.01
CA ALA A 36 -14.07 -31.11 -3.82
C ALA A 36 -14.17 -31.92 -2.52
N ALA A 37 -14.73 -31.34 -1.45
CA ALA A 37 -15.03 -32.09 -0.23
C ALA A 37 -16.08 -33.17 -0.48
N ARG A 38 -17.17 -32.83 -1.18
CA ARG A 38 -18.23 -33.80 -1.49
C ARG A 38 -17.73 -34.95 -2.36
N TYR A 39 -16.88 -34.71 -3.36
CA TYR A 39 -16.25 -35.78 -4.14
C TYR A 39 -15.41 -36.75 -3.29
N ARG A 40 -14.75 -36.26 -2.22
CA ARG A 40 -14.03 -37.13 -1.27
C ARG A 40 -15.00 -38.01 -0.47
N ASP A 41 -16.13 -37.45 -0.07
CA ASP A 41 -17.17 -38.19 0.66
C ASP A 41 -17.84 -39.23 -0.23
N LEU A 42 -18.21 -38.86 -1.46
CA LEU A 42 -18.75 -39.78 -2.46
C LEU A 42 -17.80 -40.94 -2.74
N MET A 43 -16.49 -40.70 -2.82
CA MET A 43 -15.50 -41.76 -2.99
C MET A 43 -15.40 -42.67 -1.76
N THR A 44 -15.65 -42.13 -0.56
CA THR A 44 -15.70 -42.91 0.69
C THR A 44 -16.96 -43.77 0.72
N GLU A 45 -18.12 -43.21 0.38
CA GLU A 45 -19.39 -43.93 0.23
C GLU A 45 -19.32 -45.02 -0.85
N TRP A 46 -18.66 -44.73 -1.98
CA TRP A 46 -18.43 -45.69 -3.06
C TRP A 46 -17.69 -46.94 -2.58
N LYS A 47 -16.60 -46.73 -1.80
CA LYS A 47 -15.82 -47.83 -1.21
C LYS A 47 -16.63 -48.64 -0.20
N ALA A 48 -17.58 -48.01 0.49
CA ALA A 48 -18.44 -48.65 1.48
C ALA A 48 -19.62 -49.42 0.88
N ALA A 49 -20.07 -49.05 -0.34
CA ALA A 49 -21.28 -49.57 -0.98
C ALA A 49 -21.23 -51.06 -1.42
N GLY A 50 -20.16 -51.81 -1.13
CA GLY A 50 -20.00 -53.19 -1.58
C GLY A 50 -19.59 -53.30 -3.06
N ARG A 51 -19.80 -54.46 -3.69
CA ARG A 51 -19.44 -54.70 -5.11
C ARG A 51 -20.67 -55.07 -5.93
N ALA A 52 -20.82 -54.44 -7.10
CA ALA A 52 -21.82 -54.82 -8.08
C ALA A 52 -21.30 -55.96 -8.98
N GLN A 53 -22.10 -56.36 -9.98
CA GLN A 53 -21.58 -57.16 -11.10
C GLN A 53 -20.49 -56.39 -11.83
N ARG A 54 -19.50 -57.10 -12.38
CA ARG A 54 -18.27 -56.50 -12.92
C ARG A 54 -18.56 -55.46 -14.00
N GLU A 55 -19.45 -55.78 -14.93
CA GLU A 55 -19.79 -54.91 -16.05
C GLU A 55 -20.45 -53.61 -15.56
N ALA A 56 -21.35 -53.70 -14.58
CA ALA A 56 -21.99 -52.54 -13.97
C ALA A 56 -21.02 -51.73 -13.10
N GLU A 57 -20.10 -52.40 -12.40
CA GLU A 57 -19.06 -51.76 -11.60
C GLU A 57 -18.13 -50.91 -12.49
N ASP A 58 -17.68 -51.48 -13.62
CA ASP A 58 -16.78 -50.82 -14.57
C ASP A 58 -17.49 -49.60 -15.22
N ASP A 59 -18.75 -49.73 -15.65
CA ASP A 59 -19.53 -48.63 -16.23
C ASP A 59 -19.74 -47.48 -15.23
N LEU A 60 -20.25 -47.80 -14.03
CA LEU A 60 -20.51 -46.82 -12.99
C LEU A 60 -19.21 -46.12 -12.55
N TRP A 61 -18.10 -46.86 -12.47
CA TRP A 61 -16.81 -46.28 -12.12
C TRP A 61 -16.30 -45.31 -13.17
N ASN A 62 -16.40 -45.67 -14.46
CA ASN A 62 -16.00 -44.79 -15.55
C ASN A 62 -16.82 -43.50 -15.56
N ARG A 63 -18.13 -43.58 -15.32
CA ARG A 63 -19.00 -42.40 -15.19
C ARG A 63 -18.64 -41.52 -13.99
N PHE A 64 -18.43 -42.12 -12.82
CA PHE A 64 -17.98 -41.41 -11.62
C PHE A 64 -16.68 -40.64 -11.87
N ARG A 65 -15.70 -41.32 -12.47
CA ARG A 65 -14.39 -40.74 -12.80
C ARG A 65 -14.48 -39.65 -13.86
N GLY A 66 -15.28 -39.85 -14.90
CA GLY A 66 -15.53 -38.82 -15.92
C GLY A 66 -16.09 -37.53 -15.31
N ALA A 67 -17.11 -37.64 -14.44
CA ALA A 67 -17.69 -36.48 -13.75
C ALA A 67 -16.65 -35.76 -12.86
N GLN A 68 -15.86 -36.55 -12.11
CA GLN A 68 -14.78 -36.04 -11.27
C GLN A 68 -13.70 -35.32 -12.08
N ASP A 69 -13.27 -35.91 -13.20
CA ASP A 69 -12.22 -35.37 -14.05
C ASP A 69 -12.66 -34.04 -14.69
N VAL A 70 -13.93 -33.92 -15.12
CA VAL A 70 -14.51 -32.65 -15.63
C VAL A 70 -14.41 -31.55 -14.57
N PHE A 71 -14.84 -31.81 -13.34
CA PHE A 71 -14.80 -30.83 -12.26
C PHE A 71 -13.37 -30.39 -11.92
N PHE A 72 -12.44 -31.34 -11.76
CA PHE A 72 -11.07 -31.02 -11.35
C PHE A 72 -10.25 -30.38 -12.48
N ALA A 73 -10.54 -30.71 -13.76
CA ALA A 73 -9.96 -30.02 -14.90
C ALA A 73 -10.37 -28.54 -14.93
N ALA A 74 -11.68 -28.25 -14.86
CA ALA A 74 -12.19 -26.87 -14.82
C ALA A 74 -11.64 -26.08 -13.63
N ARG A 75 -11.61 -26.70 -12.45
CA ARG A 75 -10.99 -26.11 -11.26
C ARG A 75 -9.53 -25.76 -11.52
N SER A 76 -8.74 -26.70 -12.03
CA SER A 76 -7.31 -26.51 -12.27
C SER A 76 -7.04 -25.39 -13.28
N GLU A 77 -7.85 -25.30 -14.34
CA GLU A 77 -7.74 -24.25 -15.35
C GLU A 77 -7.94 -22.86 -14.75
N VAL A 78 -9.00 -22.66 -13.97
CA VAL A 78 -9.28 -21.38 -13.29
C VAL A 78 -8.16 -20.98 -12.34
N PHE A 79 -7.62 -21.92 -11.56
CA PHE A 79 -6.49 -21.61 -10.66
C PHE A 79 -5.21 -21.31 -11.44
N ALA A 80 -4.94 -22.02 -12.54
CA ALA A 80 -3.78 -21.77 -13.38
C ALA A 80 -3.84 -20.39 -14.06
N GLU A 81 -5.02 -20.01 -14.58
CA GLU A 81 -5.24 -18.68 -15.17
C GLU A 81 -5.02 -17.57 -14.14
N ARG A 82 -5.61 -17.71 -12.94
CA ARG A 82 -5.42 -16.76 -11.85
C ARG A 82 -3.96 -16.65 -11.42
N ASP A 83 -3.26 -17.78 -11.30
CA ASP A 83 -1.86 -17.78 -10.88
C ASP A 83 -0.96 -17.15 -11.96
N ALA A 84 -1.28 -17.35 -13.26
CA ALA A 84 -0.61 -16.67 -14.36
C ALA A 84 -0.87 -15.15 -14.34
N GLU A 85 -2.12 -14.72 -14.18
CA GLU A 85 -2.49 -13.30 -14.06
C GLU A 85 -1.74 -12.63 -12.90
N GLN A 86 -1.73 -13.27 -11.72
CA GLN A 86 -0.99 -12.78 -10.56
C GLN A 86 0.52 -12.70 -10.82
N GLY A 87 1.08 -13.67 -11.54
CA GLY A 87 2.49 -13.66 -11.96
C GLY A 87 2.84 -12.47 -12.83
N GLU A 88 1.99 -12.13 -13.81
CA GLU A 88 2.18 -10.92 -14.64
C GLU A 88 1.99 -9.63 -13.85
N ASN A 89 0.96 -9.57 -12.99
CA ASN A 89 0.76 -8.43 -12.08
C ASN A 89 1.98 -8.20 -11.18
N LEU A 90 2.62 -9.27 -10.70
CA LEU A 90 3.83 -9.16 -9.87
C LEU A 90 4.97 -8.52 -10.65
N LYS A 91 5.23 -8.94 -11.88
CA LYS A 91 6.28 -8.35 -12.73
C LYS A 91 6.06 -6.85 -12.92
N LEU A 92 4.83 -6.45 -13.27
CA LEU A 92 4.48 -5.04 -13.46
C LEU A 92 4.65 -4.23 -12.17
N LYS A 93 4.23 -4.76 -11.02
CA LYS A 93 4.46 -4.09 -9.72
C LYS A 93 5.94 -4.01 -9.37
N GLU A 94 6.73 -5.04 -9.67
CA GLU A 94 8.19 -4.99 -9.43
C GLU A 94 8.89 -3.93 -10.28
N GLU A 95 8.44 -3.72 -11.52
CA GLU A 95 8.92 -2.65 -12.41
C GLU A 95 8.55 -1.26 -11.87
N LEU A 96 7.30 -1.06 -11.45
CA LEU A 96 6.86 0.20 -10.84
C LEU A 96 7.59 0.49 -9.53
N ALA A 97 7.83 -0.52 -8.69
CA ALA A 97 8.63 -0.37 -7.48
C ALA A 97 10.07 0.05 -7.82
N ALA A 98 10.69 -0.55 -8.85
CA ALA A 98 12.01 -0.15 -9.31
C ALA A 98 12.04 1.27 -9.91
N GLU A 99 10.95 1.70 -10.54
CA GLU A 99 10.77 3.08 -11.00
C GLU A 99 10.66 4.06 -9.81
N ALA A 100 9.86 3.73 -8.80
CA ALA A 100 9.68 4.53 -7.60
C ALA A 100 10.97 4.66 -6.79
N GLU A 101 11.76 3.59 -6.69
CA GLU A 101 13.04 3.60 -5.98
C GLU A 101 14.04 4.62 -6.55
N LYS A 102 13.95 4.96 -7.84
CA LYS A 102 14.79 6.00 -8.47
C LYS A 102 14.47 7.42 -8.00
N LEU A 103 13.33 7.63 -7.33
CA LEU A 103 12.96 8.91 -6.73
C LEU A 103 13.75 9.19 -5.45
N VAL A 104 14.44 8.18 -4.92
CA VAL A 104 15.28 8.26 -3.72
C VAL A 104 16.75 8.13 -4.13
N PRO A 105 17.65 9.01 -3.64
CA PRO A 105 17.41 10.12 -2.72
C PRO A 105 16.66 11.29 -3.37
N VAL A 106 15.80 11.95 -2.58
CA VAL A 106 14.93 13.04 -3.04
C VAL A 106 15.74 14.31 -3.26
N LYS A 107 15.85 14.74 -4.53
CA LYS A 107 16.55 16.00 -4.91
C LYS A 107 15.58 17.15 -5.16
N ASP A 108 14.45 16.86 -5.79
CA ASP A 108 13.36 17.78 -6.03
C ASP A 108 12.09 17.16 -5.47
N LEU A 109 11.64 17.65 -4.32
CA LEU A 109 10.48 17.12 -3.62
C LEU A 109 9.19 17.24 -4.45
N LYS A 110 9.02 18.36 -5.18
CA LYS A 110 7.80 18.60 -5.96
C LYS A 110 7.73 17.64 -7.15
N ALA A 111 8.83 17.50 -7.88
CA ALA A 111 8.91 16.57 -9.00
C ALA A 111 8.79 15.12 -8.54
N ALA A 112 9.47 14.74 -7.44
CA ALA A 112 9.42 13.38 -6.91
C ALA A 112 8.01 12.98 -6.47
N ARG A 113 7.26 13.88 -5.81
CA ARG A 113 5.85 13.61 -5.43
C ARG A 113 4.92 13.49 -6.63
N ALA A 114 5.12 14.31 -7.66
CA ALA A 114 4.33 14.21 -8.88
C ALA A 114 4.58 12.87 -9.60
N ALA A 115 5.84 12.45 -9.71
CA ALA A 115 6.21 11.15 -10.27
C ALA A 115 5.66 9.99 -9.44
N PHE A 116 5.83 10.03 -8.11
CA PHE A 116 5.32 9.00 -7.21
C PHE A 116 3.81 8.85 -7.30
N ARG A 117 3.04 9.95 -7.41
CA ARG A 117 1.59 9.89 -7.62
C ARG A 117 1.23 9.13 -8.90
N SER A 118 1.89 9.43 -10.01
CA SER A 118 1.66 8.74 -11.28
C SER A 118 2.04 7.25 -11.23
N ILE A 119 3.12 6.92 -10.53
CA ILE A 119 3.49 5.52 -10.28
C ILE A 119 2.43 4.83 -9.42
N ASN A 120 1.97 5.49 -8.36
CA ASN A 120 0.96 4.93 -7.47
C ASN A 120 -0.38 4.70 -8.18
N GLU A 121 -0.80 5.60 -9.06
CA GLU A 121 -1.99 5.41 -9.90
C GLU A 121 -1.87 4.16 -10.79
N ARG A 122 -0.71 3.96 -11.44
CA ARG A 122 -0.44 2.74 -12.22
C ARG A 122 -0.37 1.49 -11.33
N TRP A 123 0.17 1.63 -10.13
CA TRP A 123 0.29 0.54 -9.16
C TRP A 123 -1.07 0.03 -8.67
N GLU A 124 -1.99 0.94 -8.35
CA GLU A 124 -3.36 0.62 -7.91
C GLU A 124 -4.21 0.07 -9.06
N ALA A 125 -3.89 0.44 -10.31
CA ALA A 125 -4.56 -0.12 -11.49
C ALA A 125 -4.16 -1.59 -11.74
N ILE A 126 -3.02 -2.06 -11.21
CA ILE A 126 -2.62 -3.46 -11.32
C ILE A 126 -3.32 -4.28 -10.24
N GLY A 127 -3.87 -5.42 -10.67
CA GLY A 127 -4.57 -6.36 -9.80
C GLY A 127 -3.70 -7.02 -8.73
N HIS A 128 -4.21 -8.12 -8.20
CA HIS A 128 -3.54 -8.85 -7.12
C HIS A 128 -2.25 -9.54 -7.60
N VAL A 129 -1.32 -9.69 -6.67
CA VAL A 129 -0.07 -10.45 -6.84
C VAL A 129 -0.11 -11.71 -5.98
N PRO A 130 0.82 -12.68 -6.17
CA PRO A 130 0.91 -13.86 -5.33
C PRO A 130 1.06 -13.47 -3.85
N ARG A 131 0.33 -14.19 -2.99
CA ARG A 131 0.19 -13.85 -1.57
C ARG A 131 1.54 -13.79 -0.84
N ASP A 132 2.46 -14.65 -1.22
CA ASP A 132 3.83 -14.76 -0.70
C ASP A 132 4.74 -13.62 -1.17
N ALA A 133 4.56 -13.14 -2.40
CA ALA A 133 5.33 -12.03 -2.95
C ALA A 133 4.83 -10.64 -2.48
N ARG A 134 3.54 -10.53 -2.13
CA ARG A 134 2.89 -9.26 -1.78
C ARG A 134 3.65 -8.43 -0.74
N PRO A 135 4.08 -8.96 0.43
CA PRO A 135 4.74 -8.15 1.45
C PRO A 135 6.06 -7.54 0.97
N LYS A 136 6.80 -8.26 0.11
CA LYS A 136 8.08 -7.80 -0.42
C LYS A 136 7.89 -6.63 -1.39
N VAL A 137 6.95 -6.76 -2.33
CA VAL A 137 6.75 -5.73 -3.35
C VAL A 137 6.10 -4.46 -2.76
N GLU A 138 5.13 -4.61 -1.85
CA GLU A 138 4.52 -3.48 -1.12
C GLU A 138 5.54 -2.76 -0.22
N GLY A 139 6.42 -3.51 0.45
CA GLY A 139 7.45 -2.94 1.31
C GLY A 139 8.42 -2.00 0.57
N ARG A 140 8.71 -2.28 -0.71
CA ARG A 140 9.53 -1.41 -1.57
C ARG A 140 8.84 -0.07 -1.83
N MET A 141 7.56 -0.10 -2.21
CA MET A 141 6.76 1.12 -2.41
C MET A 141 6.62 1.94 -1.13
N GLN A 142 6.33 1.29 0.01
CA GLN A 142 6.22 1.95 1.31
C GLN A 142 7.53 2.61 1.75
N ALA A 143 8.68 2.00 1.41
CA ALA A 143 9.98 2.60 1.73
C ALA A 143 10.20 3.92 0.97
N VAL A 144 9.82 3.97 -0.31
CA VAL A 144 9.87 5.20 -1.12
C VAL A 144 8.91 6.26 -0.57
N GLU A 145 7.68 5.87 -0.24
CA GLU A 145 6.69 6.77 0.35
C GLU A 145 7.19 7.39 1.65
N ARG A 146 7.75 6.58 2.56
CA ARG A 146 8.36 7.08 3.80
C ARG A 146 9.48 8.08 3.52
N ALA A 147 10.39 7.78 2.60
CA ALA A 147 11.48 8.69 2.26
C ALA A 147 10.97 10.04 1.72
N LEU A 148 9.88 10.03 0.94
CA LEU A 148 9.23 11.26 0.45
C LEU A 148 8.58 12.05 1.59
N LEU A 149 7.88 11.38 2.50
CA LEU A 149 7.26 12.01 3.67
C LEU A 149 8.30 12.62 4.60
N GLU A 150 9.41 11.91 4.87
CA GLU A 150 10.53 12.42 5.68
C GLU A 150 11.19 13.65 5.03
N SER A 151 11.33 13.64 3.69
CA SER A 151 11.86 14.78 2.94
C SER A 151 10.90 15.99 2.98
N GLU A 152 9.60 15.76 2.89
CA GLU A 152 8.58 16.80 3.05
C GLU A 152 8.59 17.40 4.45
N GLU A 153 8.62 16.56 5.48
CA GLU A 153 8.69 17.01 6.86
C GLU A 153 9.96 17.84 7.11
N SER A 154 11.10 17.42 6.54
CA SER A 154 12.36 18.15 6.65
C SER A 154 12.29 19.53 5.98
N GLU A 155 11.72 19.63 4.78
CA GLU A 155 11.49 20.92 4.11
C GLU A 155 10.50 21.82 4.86
N TRP A 156 9.42 21.26 5.40
CA TRP A 156 8.45 22.00 6.23
C TRP A 156 9.08 22.50 7.53
N ARG A 157 9.92 21.69 8.18
CA ARG A 157 10.69 22.07 9.38
C ARG A 157 11.76 23.13 9.08
N ARG A 158 12.38 23.11 7.89
CA ARG A 158 13.32 24.15 7.46
C ARG A 158 12.60 25.48 7.22
N THR A 159 11.44 25.42 6.59
CA THR A 159 10.60 26.58 6.28
C THR A 159 9.67 26.98 7.44
N ASN A 160 9.90 26.42 8.64
CA ASN A 160 8.97 26.42 9.78
C ASN A 160 8.38 27.81 10.09
N PRO A 161 7.06 27.99 9.88
CA PRO A 161 6.40 29.28 9.88
C PRO A 161 6.38 29.98 11.24
N GLU A 162 6.28 29.26 12.35
CA GLU A 162 6.25 29.87 13.68
C GLU A 162 7.62 30.43 14.10
N ALA A 163 8.70 29.78 13.69
CA ALA A 163 10.05 30.26 13.92
C ALA A 163 10.32 31.55 13.12
N ARG A 164 9.91 31.56 11.85
CA ARG A 164 9.92 32.78 11.02
C ARG A 164 9.04 33.89 11.61
N ALA A 165 7.85 33.57 12.11
CA ALA A 165 6.93 34.53 12.69
C ALA A 165 7.46 35.17 13.98
N ARG A 166 8.09 34.38 14.87
CA ARG A 166 8.74 34.90 16.08
C ARG A 166 9.95 35.78 15.74
N ALA A 167 10.77 35.37 14.78
CA ALA A 167 11.91 36.16 14.31
C ALA A 167 11.47 37.50 13.68
N ALA A 168 10.39 37.50 12.90
CA ALA A 168 9.79 38.71 12.34
C ALA A 168 9.23 39.64 13.41
N GLY A 169 8.54 39.09 14.42
CA GLY A 169 8.02 39.87 15.55
C GLY A 169 9.12 40.58 16.34
N LEU A 170 10.22 39.88 16.64
CA LEU A 170 11.37 40.45 17.35
C LEU A 170 12.06 41.55 16.54
N THR A 171 12.21 41.33 15.23
CA THR A 171 12.80 42.31 14.31
C THR A 171 11.98 43.60 14.27
N GLY A 172 10.64 43.50 14.25
CA GLY A 172 9.75 44.65 14.33
C GLY A 172 9.87 45.43 15.66
N GLN A 173 10.06 44.74 16.78
CA GLN A 173 10.29 45.38 18.08
C GLN A 173 11.63 46.15 18.11
N LEU A 174 12.69 45.57 17.54
CA LEU A 174 14.00 46.22 17.44
C LEU A 174 13.96 47.45 16.52
N GLN A 175 13.25 47.35 15.39
CA GLN A 175 13.04 48.48 14.48
C GLN A 175 12.29 49.63 15.17
N ALA A 176 11.20 49.34 15.89
CA ALA A 176 10.45 50.36 16.62
C ALA A 176 11.31 51.05 17.71
N ALA A 177 12.21 50.31 18.36
CA ALA A 177 13.14 50.88 19.33
C ALA A 177 14.19 51.80 18.67
N VAL A 178 14.73 51.40 17.52
CA VAL A 178 15.66 52.20 16.71
C VAL A 178 15.00 53.51 16.26
N ASP A 179 13.78 53.47 15.73
CA ASP A 179 13.08 54.65 15.25
C ASP A 179 12.71 55.62 16.39
N LYS A 180 12.32 55.07 17.53
CA LYS A 180 12.06 55.86 18.74
C LYS A 180 13.34 56.58 19.21
N LEU A 181 14.48 55.89 19.23
CA LEU A 181 15.77 56.50 19.62
C LEU A 181 16.17 57.60 18.64
N ARG A 182 15.98 57.41 17.33
CA ARG A 182 16.22 58.44 16.30
C ARG A 182 15.38 59.69 16.55
N GLY A 183 14.07 59.55 16.77
CA GLY A 183 13.19 60.69 17.07
C GLY A 183 13.55 61.43 18.37
N GLN A 184 14.00 60.70 19.38
CA GLN A 184 14.49 61.30 20.63
C GLN A 184 15.80 62.07 20.44
N ILE A 185 16.72 61.58 19.60
CA ILE A 185 17.95 62.28 19.23
C ILE A 185 17.62 63.60 18.52
N ASP A 186 16.72 63.57 17.53
CA ASP A 186 16.34 64.76 16.76
C ASP A 186 15.66 65.81 17.66
N THR A 187 14.78 65.37 18.56
CA THR A 187 14.15 66.24 19.55
C THR A 187 15.18 66.87 20.51
N ALA A 188 16.13 66.07 21.02
CA ALA A 188 17.17 66.56 21.92
C ALA A 188 18.10 67.59 21.24
N ARG A 189 18.42 67.37 19.95
CA ARG A 189 19.19 68.33 19.13
C ARG A 189 18.41 69.62 18.88
N ALA A 190 17.13 69.53 18.55
CA ALA A 190 16.27 70.71 18.35
C ALA A 190 16.13 71.56 19.63
N GLN A 191 16.20 70.93 20.80
CA GLN A 191 16.19 71.60 22.10
C GLN A 191 17.57 72.10 22.55
N GLY A 192 18.62 71.96 21.73
CA GLY A 192 19.99 72.38 22.05
C GLY A 192 20.71 71.48 23.08
N ASN A 193 20.15 70.33 23.43
CA ASN A 193 20.72 69.41 24.42
C ASN A 193 21.62 68.37 23.75
N ASN A 194 22.77 68.82 23.26
CA ASN A 194 23.72 68.00 22.50
C ASN A 194 24.29 66.83 23.31
N ALA A 195 24.57 67.04 24.61
CA ALA A 195 25.10 65.97 25.48
C ALA A 195 24.12 64.80 25.62
N ARG A 196 22.80 65.07 25.67
CA ARG A 196 21.76 64.04 25.69
C ARG A 196 21.64 63.34 24.33
N ALA A 197 21.72 64.10 23.23
CA ALA A 197 21.68 63.54 21.88
C ALA A 197 22.84 62.56 21.64
N ASP A 198 24.06 62.89 22.06
CA ASP A 198 25.23 62.02 21.89
C ASP A 198 25.13 60.73 22.71
N LYS A 199 24.53 60.79 23.91
CA LYS A 199 24.27 59.60 24.72
C LYS A 199 23.27 58.66 24.06
N LEU A 200 22.17 59.21 23.52
CA LEU A 200 21.15 58.43 22.80
C LEU A 200 21.69 57.87 21.48
N ALA A 201 22.61 58.57 20.81
CA ALA A 201 23.25 58.09 19.58
C ALA A 201 24.10 56.82 19.82
N LYS A 202 24.82 56.75 20.95
CA LYS A 202 25.55 55.54 21.35
C LYS A 202 24.60 54.37 21.65
N GLU A 203 23.45 54.65 22.25
CA GLU A 203 22.43 53.62 22.50
C GLU A 203 21.78 53.12 21.19
N LEU A 204 21.52 54.04 20.25
CA LEU A 204 21.02 53.72 18.91
C LEU A 204 21.96 52.79 18.15
N GLU A 205 23.27 53.03 18.19
CA GLU A 205 24.28 52.19 17.53
C GLU A 205 24.21 50.74 18.01
N GLY A 206 24.12 50.53 19.32
CA GLY A 206 23.96 49.20 19.90
C GLY A 206 22.64 48.51 19.51
N ARG A 207 21.55 49.28 19.33
CA ARG A 207 20.25 48.70 18.89
C ARG A 207 20.19 48.43 17.40
N GLN A 208 20.86 49.25 16.59
CA GLN A 208 21.01 49.02 15.16
C GLN A 208 21.81 47.74 14.89
N ALA A 209 22.92 47.52 15.61
CA ALA A 209 23.71 46.30 15.45
C ALA A 209 22.92 45.02 15.77
N LEU A 210 22.06 45.07 16.80
CA LEU A 210 21.17 43.95 17.15
C LEU A 210 20.07 43.72 16.11
N LEU A 211 19.52 44.79 15.54
CA LEU A 211 18.54 44.72 14.45
C LEU A 211 19.17 44.09 13.20
N ASP A 212 20.39 44.51 12.84
CA ASP A 212 21.10 43.98 11.66
C ASP A 212 21.41 42.49 11.81
N GLN A 213 21.74 42.04 13.03
CA GLN A 213 21.91 40.61 13.33
C GLN A 213 20.59 39.83 13.25
N ALA A 214 19.49 40.39 13.76
CA ALA A 214 18.17 39.76 13.68
C ALA A 214 17.67 39.63 12.23
N LEU A 215 17.94 40.63 11.39
CA LEU A 215 17.61 40.62 9.96
C LEU A 215 18.37 39.52 9.20
N LYS A 216 19.68 39.36 9.47
CA LYS A 216 20.48 38.27 8.88
C LYS A 216 19.98 36.88 9.28
N GLY A 217 19.65 36.68 10.55
CA GLY A 217 19.09 35.41 11.00
C GLY A 217 17.76 35.05 10.31
N LEU A 218 16.95 36.06 9.98
CA LEU A 218 15.69 35.89 9.23
C LEU A 218 15.88 35.48 7.77
N GLU A 219 16.96 35.95 7.14
CA GLU A 219 17.36 35.56 5.78
C GLU A 219 17.85 34.10 5.75
N GLU A 220 18.56 33.65 6.77
CA GLU A 220 19.06 32.26 6.90
C GLU A 220 17.93 31.24 7.12
N PHE A 221 16.81 31.60 7.75
CA PHE A 221 15.59 30.75 7.79
C PHE A 221 14.82 30.71 6.45
N GLY A 222 15.24 31.50 5.46
CA GLY A 222 14.57 31.63 4.16
C GLY A 222 15.30 31.01 2.97
N GLY A 223 16.58 30.66 3.12
CA GLY A 223 17.43 30.05 2.07
C GLY A 223 17.51 28.55 2.19
#